data_AF-A0A364VBK4-F1
#
_entry.id   AF-A0A364VBK4-F1
#
_cell.length_a   1.000
_cell.length_b   1.000
_cell.length_c   1.000
_cell.angle_alpha   90.00
_cell.angle_beta   90.00
_cell.angle_gamma   90.00
#
_symmetry.space_group_name_H-M   'P 1'
#
loop_
_entity.id
_entity.type
_entity.pdbx_description
1 polymer ?
#
loop_
_entity_poly.entity_id
_entity_poly.type
_entity_poly.pdbx_seq_one_letter_code
_entity_poly.pdbx_strand_id
1 'polypeptide(L)'
;MDHKAPSLVLITGMSGAGRRTTAAALEEMGWYVADNLPPELIMRMVELTFADDSPVERLAIVTDVRSRAFAGNLTGVLDSLTSSGRRPVMLFLDADDRELITRYDTVRRSHPLQGEGTLQEGIDREREMLADIRARADIIVDTTNSSVHDLRRTLETEFSELHGSGVRINLQSFGFKHGAPKDVDVLLDARFLPNPYWVSELRNFRGVDKPVADYVLGQAGSQEFVDSALHLLLAMLPGYHREGKNFVSVAVGCTGGHHRSVAVVEELARRLMAEGAPVRVVHRDLNNDRKS
;
A
#
# COMPACT_ATOMS: atom_id res chain seq x y z
N MET A 1 -1.85 18.61 -8.30
CA MET A 1 -1.72 17.14 -8.17
C MET A 1 -0.50 16.94 -7.30
N ASP A 2 -0.68 16.53 -6.06
CA ASP A 2 0.46 16.19 -5.19
C ASP A 2 0.96 14.82 -5.65
N HIS A 3 1.98 14.80 -6.51
CA HIS A 3 2.67 13.56 -6.82
C HIS A 3 3.50 13.17 -5.60
N LYS A 4 2.97 12.22 -4.82
CA LYS A 4 3.73 11.49 -3.81
C LYS A 4 4.95 10.89 -4.51
N ALA A 5 6.15 11.23 -4.04
CA ALA A 5 7.39 10.75 -4.66
C ALA A 5 7.33 9.22 -4.83
N PRO A 6 7.73 8.67 -5.99
CA PRO A 6 7.71 7.24 -6.23
C PRO A 6 8.49 6.49 -5.17
N SER A 7 7.92 5.38 -4.70
CA SER A 7 8.58 4.54 -3.71
C SER A 7 9.58 3.63 -4.40
N LEU A 8 10.84 3.66 -3.95
CA LEU A 8 11.92 2.83 -4.49
C LEU A 8 12.42 1.87 -3.42
N VAL A 9 12.40 0.58 -3.74
CA VAL A 9 12.91 -0.49 -2.89
C VAL A 9 14.00 -1.24 -3.62
N LEU A 10 15.10 -1.49 -2.93
CA LEU A 10 16.19 -2.34 -3.39
C LEU A 10 16.20 -3.60 -2.54
N ILE A 11 16.21 -4.76 -3.20
CA ILE A 11 16.02 -6.06 -2.57
C ILE A 11 17.21 -6.91 -2.88
N THR A 12 17.86 -7.42 -1.85
CA THR A 12 19.00 -8.32 -1.96
C THR A 12 18.96 -9.32 -0.80
N GLY A 13 19.96 -10.17 -0.70
CA GLY A 13 20.05 -11.15 0.37
C GLY A 13 20.73 -12.43 -0.07
N MET A 14 20.87 -13.34 0.89
CA MET A 14 21.49 -14.63 0.68
C MET A 14 20.78 -15.40 -0.44
N SER A 15 21.55 -16.12 -1.25
CA SER A 15 20.98 -16.99 -2.27
C SER A 15 20.21 -18.13 -1.60
N GLY A 16 18.93 -18.28 -1.95
CA GLY A 16 18.01 -19.21 -1.28
C GLY A 16 17.15 -18.58 -0.17
N ALA A 17 17.38 -17.32 0.20
CA ALA A 17 16.58 -16.62 1.22
C ALA A 17 15.21 -16.12 0.73
N GLY A 18 14.74 -16.53 -0.45
CA GLY A 18 13.37 -16.21 -0.91
C GLY A 18 13.22 -14.97 -1.79
N ARG A 19 14.29 -14.41 -2.36
CA ARG A 19 14.24 -13.25 -3.29
C ARG A 19 13.17 -13.34 -4.39
N ARG A 20 13.00 -14.50 -5.01
CA ARG A 20 11.96 -14.73 -6.03
C ARG A 20 10.54 -14.67 -5.46
N THR A 21 10.35 -15.22 -4.27
CA THR A 21 9.06 -15.12 -3.56
C THR A 21 8.75 -13.68 -3.21
N THR A 22 9.76 -12.92 -2.75
CA THR A 22 9.64 -11.49 -2.49
C THR A 22 9.29 -10.70 -3.74
N ALA A 23 9.93 -10.98 -4.88
CA ALA A 23 9.62 -10.37 -6.16
C ALA A 23 8.14 -10.57 -6.52
N ALA A 24 7.68 -11.83 -6.53
CA ALA A 24 6.28 -12.16 -6.84
C ALA A 24 5.28 -11.50 -5.86
N ALA A 25 5.58 -11.51 -4.57
CA ALA A 25 4.74 -10.87 -3.56
C ALA A 25 4.61 -9.36 -3.81
N LEU A 26 5.70 -8.67 -4.17
CA LEU A 26 5.67 -7.24 -4.47
C LEU A 26 4.93 -6.93 -5.77
N GLU A 27 5.07 -7.76 -6.81
CA GLU A 27 4.25 -7.64 -8.03
C GLU A 27 2.76 -7.68 -7.69
N GLU A 28 2.34 -8.62 -6.83
CA GLU A 28 0.96 -8.72 -6.37
C GLU A 28 0.50 -7.52 -5.51
N MET A 29 1.43 -6.88 -4.79
CA MET A 29 1.20 -5.62 -4.06
C MET A 29 1.22 -4.38 -4.97
N GLY A 30 1.32 -4.56 -6.29
CA GLY A 30 1.26 -3.49 -7.29
C GLY A 30 2.59 -2.77 -7.53
N TRP A 31 3.71 -3.39 -7.19
CA TRP A 31 5.04 -2.87 -7.53
C TRP A 31 5.41 -3.24 -8.95
N TYR A 32 6.07 -2.30 -9.64
CA TYR A 32 6.86 -2.67 -10.81
C TYR A 32 8.15 -3.32 -10.31
N VAL A 33 8.33 -4.61 -10.61
CA VAL A 33 9.50 -5.36 -10.17
C VAL A 33 10.48 -5.54 -11.33
N ALA A 34 11.74 -5.18 -11.10
CA ALA A 34 12.85 -5.48 -12.00
C ALA A 34 13.83 -6.43 -11.33
N ASP A 35 14.06 -7.60 -11.93
CA ASP A 35 14.96 -8.62 -11.41
C ASP A 35 16.27 -8.67 -12.20
N ASN A 36 17.38 -8.84 -11.49
CA ASN A 36 18.71 -9.12 -12.01
C ASN A 36 19.22 -8.08 -13.04
N LEU A 37 18.96 -6.80 -12.79
CA LEU A 37 19.50 -5.72 -13.61
C LEU A 37 20.97 -5.42 -13.27
N PRO A 38 21.82 -5.17 -14.28
CA PRO A 38 23.13 -4.57 -14.09
C PRO A 38 23.03 -3.19 -13.40
N PRO A 39 24.03 -2.80 -12.57
CA PRO A 39 24.09 -1.50 -11.88
C PRO A 39 23.77 -0.27 -12.75
N GLU A 40 24.29 -0.24 -13.97
CA GLU A 40 24.06 0.88 -14.92
C GLU A 40 22.59 0.99 -15.34
N LEU A 41 21.91 -0.15 -15.54
CA LEU A 41 20.50 -0.18 -15.89
C LEU A 41 19.61 0.16 -14.70
N ILE A 42 20.04 -0.14 -13.47
CA ILE A 42 19.34 0.26 -12.25
C ILE A 42 19.20 1.79 -12.20
N MET A 43 20.30 2.52 -12.40
CA MET A 43 20.28 3.99 -12.42
C MET A 43 19.34 4.52 -13.49
N ARG A 44 19.43 3.99 -14.72
CA ARG A 44 18.58 4.44 -15.82
C ARG A 44 17.10 4.15 -15.57
N MET A 45 16.79 3.02 -14.97
CA MET A 45 15.42 2.66 -14.63
C MET A 45 14.84 3.58 -13.56
N VAL A 46 15.63 3.90 -12.53
CA VAL A 46 15.22 4.84 -11.47
C VAL A 46 15.02 6.26 -12.02
N GLU A 47 15.81 6.68 -13.00
CA GLU A 47 15.58 7.95 -13.71
C GLU A 47 14.23 7.94 -14.43
N LEU A 48 13.95 6.90 -15.22
CA LEU A 48 12.71 6.78 -16.00
C LEU A 48 11.48 6.69 -15.11
N THR A 49 11.54 5.92 -14.02
CA THR A 49 10.42 5.73 -13.09
C THR A 49 10.00 7.02 -12.39
N PHE A 50 10.91 7.98 -12.24
CA PHE A 50 10.64 9.22 -11.53
C PHE A 50 10.63 10.44 -12.46
N ALA A 51 10.53 10.22 -13.77
CA ALA A 51 10.16 11.28 -14.70
C ALA A 51 8.69 11.71 -14.46
N ASP A 52 8.36 12.96 -14.77
CA ASP A 52 7.04 13.56 -14.50
C ASP A 52 5.87 12.82 -15.17
N ASP A 53 6.13 12.08 -16.25
CA ASP A 53 5.15 11.32 -17.04
C ASP A 53 5.18 9.80 -16.77
N SER A 54 5.97 9.35 -15.79
CA SER A 54 6.09 7.94 -15.48
C SER A 54 4.77 7.37 -14.90
N PRO A 55 4.24 6.27 -15.47
CA PRO A 55 3.10 5.57 -14.88
C PRO A 55 3.50 4.72 -13.67
N VAL A 56 4.79 4.62 -13.34
CA VAL A 56 5.30 3.76 -12.27
C VAL A 56 5.39 4.53 -10.96
N GLU A 57 4.46 4.26 -10.05
CA GLU A 57 4.44 4.88 -8.71
C GLU A 57 5.32 4.13 -7.69
N ARG A 58 5.59 2.85 -7.93
CA ARG A 58 6.31 1.95 -7.01
C ARG A 58 7.26 1.05 -7.79
N LEU A 59 8.56 1.17 -7.52
CA LEU A 59 9.61 0.38 -8.16
C LEU A 59 10.38 -0.45 -7.14
N ALA A 60 10.41 -1.75 -7.36
CA ALA A 60 11.22 -2.69 -6.60
C ALA A 60 12.28 -3.30 -7.52
N ILE A 61 13.55 -3.24 -7.11
CA ILE A 61 14.67 -3.77 -7.88
C ILE A 61 15.29 -4.89 -7.07
N VAL A 62 15.23 -6.10 -7.60
CA VAL A 62 15.82 -7.30 -7.01
C VAL A 62 17.20 -7.50 -7.63
N THR A 63 18.22 -7.62 -6.78
CA THR A 63 19.61 -7.81 -7.18
C THR A 63 20.19 -9.08 -6.55
N ASP A 64 21.13 -9.69 -7.26
CA ASP A 64 21.87 -10.88 -6.85
C ASP A 64 23.36 -10.56 -6.65
N VAL A 65 24.08 -11.37 -5.89
CA VAL A 65 25.55 -11.29 -5.78
C VAL A 65 26.25 -11.46 -7.13
N ARG A 66 25.57 -12.06 -8.11
CA ARG A 66 26.02 -12.21 -9.50
C ARG A 66 26.10 -10.88 -10.26
N SER A 67 25.36 -9.85 -9.86
CA SER A 67 25.37 -8.55 -10.55
C SER A 67 26.71 -7.81 -10.39
N ARG A 68 27.56 -8.19 -9.42
CA ARG A 68 28.93 -7.67 -9.28
C ARG A 68 29.92 -8.17 -10.34
N ALA A 69 29.60 -9.24 -11.07
CA ALA A 69 30.44 -9.68 -12.19
C ALA A 69 30.35 -8.70 -13.38
N PHE A 70 29.32 -7.85 -13.39
CA PHE A 70 29.20 -6.68 -14.25
C PHE A 70 29.72 -5.47 -13.49
N ALA A 71 30.44 -4.57 -14.16
CA ALA A 71 31.15 -3.45 -13.55
C ALA A 71 30.25 -2.60 -12.62
N GLY A 72 30.34 -2.83 -11.31
CA GLY A 72 29.67 -2.01 -10.29
C GLY A 72 29.38 -2.76 -9.00
N ASN A 73 29.72 -2.14 -7.85
CA ASN A 73 29.30 -2.63 -6.55
C ASN A 73 27.89 -2.08 -6.24
N LEU A 74 26.98 -2.91 -5.72
CA LEU A 74 25.64 -2.48 -5.29
C LEU A 74 25.71 -1.31 -4.29
N THR A 75 26.77 -1.25 -3.48
CA THR A 75 27.03 -0.10 -2.60
C THR A 75 27.23 1.20 -3.39
N GLY A 76 27.92 1.16 -4.53
CA GLY A 76 28.10 2.33 -5.40
C GLY A 76 26.79 2.79 -6.04
N VAL A 77 25.88 1.85 -6.35
CA VAL A 77 24.52 2.19 -6.79
C VAL A 77 23.76 2.92 -5.68
N LEU A 78 23.82 2.41 -4.44
CA LEU A 78 23.19 3.06 -3.28
C LEU A 78 23.73 4.45 -3.03
N ASP A 79 25.04 4.63 -3.10
CA ASP A 79 25.70 5.91 -2.87
C ASP A 79 25.32 6.92 -3.97
N SER A 80 25.24 6.46 -5.22
CA SER A 80 24.81 7.27 -6.37
C SER A 80 23.34 7.70 -6.24
N LEU A 81 22.46 6.77 -5.88
CA LEU A 81 21.04 7.07 -5.65
C LEU A 81 20.88 8.08 -4.51
N THR A 82 21.57 7.86 -3.39
CA THR A 82 21.55 8.77 -2.23
C THR A 82 22.04 10.17 -2.60
N SER A 83 23.15 10.25 -3.34
CA SER A 83 23.73 11.52 -3.80
C SER A 83 22.82 12.27 -4.79
N SER A 84 22.00 11.54 -5.56
CA SER A 84 20.97 12.12 -6.45
C SER A 84 19.70 12.58 -5.71
N GLY A 85 19.69 12.52 -4.37
CA GLY A 85 18.55 12.89 -3.53
C GLY A 85 17.48 11.80 -3.42
N ARG A 86 17.74 10.59 -3.91
CA ARG A 86 16.84 9.44 -3.79
C ARG A 86 17.17 8.65 -2.53
N ARG A 87 16.16 8.25 -1.77
CA ARG A 87 16.32 7.41 -0.57
C ARG A 87 15.64 6.06 -0.80
N PRO A 88 16.30 5.11 -1.50
CA PRO A 88 15.75 3.77 -1.63
C PRO A 88 15.67 3.10 -0.25
N VAL A 89 14.63 2.30 -0.03
CA VAL A 89 14.58 1.40 1.13
C VAL A 89 15.30 0.10 0.76
N MET A 90 16.28 -0.31 1.56
CA MET A 90 17.04 -1.53 1.39
C MET A 90 16.44 -2.68 2.20
N LEU A 91 15.88 -3.67 1.50
CA LEU A 91 15.45 -4.95 2.07
C LEU A 91 16.53 -6.01 1.86
N PHE A 92 16.98 -6.63 2.96
CA PHE A 92 17.88 -7.76 2.97
C PHE A 92 17.18 -9.02 3.46
N LEU A 93 17.24 -10.09 2.65
CA LEU A 93 16.68 -11.40 2.99
C LEU A 93 17.79 -12.32 3.49
N ASP A 94 17.57 -12.94 4.64
CA ASP A 94 18.52 -13.87 5.27
C ASP A 94 17.81 -15.17 5.64
N ALA A 95 18.59 -16.20 5.93
CA ALA A 95 18.17 -17.43 6.59
C ALA A 95 19.41 -18.10 7.18
N ASP A 96 19.26 -18.99 8.16
CA ASP A 96 20.39 -19.76 8.67
C ASP A 96 20.99 -20.69 7.59
N ASP A 97 22.26 -21.08 7.77
CA ASP A 97 22.98 -21.87 6.77
C ASP A 97 22.35 -23.24 6.53
N ARG A 98 21.76 -23.85 7.57
CA ARG A 98 21.14 -25.18 7.48
C ARG A 98 19.91 -25.14 6.60
N GLU A 99 19.10 -24.10 6.75
CA GLU A 99 17.92 -23.84 5.96
C GLU A 99 18.30 -23.52 4.51
N LEU A 100 19.32 -22.68 4.29
CA LEU A 100 19.83 -22.39 2.95
C LEU A 100 20.32 -23.66 2.24
N ILE A 101 21.08 -24.51 2.93
CA ILE A 101 21.54 -25.81 2.42
C ILE A 101 20.33 -26.69 2.03
N THR A 102 19.36 -26.83 2.93
CA THR A 102 18.15 -27.64 2.72
C THR A 102 17.37 -27.17 1.49
N ARG A 103 17.25 -25.85 1.30
CA ARG A 103 16.58 -25.28 0.12
C ARG A 103 17.32 -25.58 -1.18
N TYR A 104 18.65 -25.50 -1.16
CA TYR A 104 19.48 -25.82 -2.33
C TYR A 104 19.42 -27.31 -2.70
N ASP A 105 19.45 -28.20 -1.72
CA ASP A 105 19.30 -29.64 -1.91
C ASP A 105 17.95 -29.99 -2.54
N THR A 106 16.88 -29.29 -2.12
CA THR A 106 15.53 -29.48 -2.64
C THR A 106 15.43 -29.15 -4.13
N VAL A 107 16.06 -28.05 -4.57
CA VAL A 107 16.01 -27.59 -5.97
C VAL A 107 17.13 -28.14 -6.85
N ARG A 108 18.09 -28.88 -6.27
CA ARG A 108 19.26 -29.47 -6.93
C ARG A 108 20.01 -28.48 -7.83
N ARG A 109 20.18 -27.24 -7.37
CA ARG A 109 20.93 -26.20 -8.10
C ARG A 109 22.30 -25.98 -7.46
N SER A 110 23.29 -25.61 -8.26
CA SER A 110 24.58 -25.16 -7.76
C SER A 110 24.48 -23.75 -7.19
N HIS A 111 25.24 -23.49 -6.13
CA HIS A 111 25.33 -22.16 -5.54
C HIS A 111 26.23 -21.26 -6.40
N PRO A 112 25.86 -19.98 -6.68
CA PRO A 112 26.59 -19.13 -7.62
C PRO A 112 28.06 -18.90 -7.27
N LEU A 113 28.38 -18.86 -5.98
CA LEU A 113 29.73 -18.65 -5.44
C LEU A 113 30.40 -19.94 -4.96
N GLN A 114 29.84 -21.11 -5.29
CA GLN A 114 30.39 -22.40 -4.88
C GLN A 114 31.77 -22.66 -5.50
N GLY A 115 31.93 -22.35 -6.79
CA GLY A 115 33.15 -22.71 -7.55
C GLY A 115 33.41 -24.21 -7.50
N GLU A 116 34.66 -24.59 -7.23
CA GLU A 116 35.06 -26.00 -7.00
C GLU A 116 34.88 -26.45 -5.54
N GLY A 117 34.38 -25.58 -4.66
CA GLY A 117 34.24 -25.82 -3.23
C GLY A 117 32.92 -26.49 -2.83
N THR A 118 32.72 -26.60 -1.51
CA THR A 118 31.46 -27.10 -0.93
C THR A 118 30.35 -26.03 -0.96
N LEU A 119 29.09 -26.46 -0.81
CA LEU A 119 27.96 -25.54 -0.71
C LEU A 119 28.11 -24.58 0.49
N GLN A 120 28.55 -25.09 1.64
CA GLN A 120 28.80 -24.28 2.84
C GLN A 120 29.86 -23.21 2.56
N GLU A 121 30.99 -23.56 1.94
CA GLU A 121 32.02 -22.57 1.57
C GLU A 121 31.47 -21.50 0.61
N GLY A 122 30.55 -21.87 -0.29
CA GLY A 122 29.86 -20.93 -1.17
C GLY A 122 28.96 -19.95 -0.40
N ILE A 123 28.24 -20.43 0.61
CA ILE A 123 27.39 -19.63 1.49
C ILE A 123 28.25 -18.70 2.36
N ASP A 124 29.35 -19.19 2.93
CA ASP A 124 30.25 -18.40 3.77
C ASP A 124 30.86 -17.22 2.99
N ARG A 125 31.34 -17.48 1.76
CA ARG A 125 31.82 -16.41 0.86
C ARG A 125 30.72 -15.40 0.55
N GLU A 126 29.50 -15.87 0.31
CA GLU A 126 28.37 -14.98 0.03
C GLU A 126 28.06 -14.08 1.23
N ARG A 127 28.06 -14.62 2.45
CA ARG A 127 27.85 -13.85 3.69
C ARG A 127 28.91 -12.78 3.86
N GLU A 128 30.19 -13.15 3.70
CA GLU A 128 31.30 -12.19 3.80
C GLU A 128 31.15 -11.07 2.77
N MET A 129 30.84 -11.42 1.52
CA MET A 129 30.63 -10.43 0.45
C MET A 129 29.45 -9.51 0.75
N LEU A 130 28.34 -10.03 1.30
CA LEU A 130 27.12 -9.28 1.57
C LEU A 130 27.11 -8.55 2.92
N ALA A 131 28.12 -8.73 3.77
CA ALA A 131 28.16 -8.17 5.12
C ALA A 131 27.96 -6.63 5.14
N ASP A 132 28.66 -5.90 4.26
CA ASP A 132 28.55 -4.44 4.16
C ASP A 132 27.16 -3.99 3.71
N ILE A 133 26.52 -4.76 2.81
CA ILE A 133 25.19 -4.46 2.30
C ILE A 133 24.15 -4.75 3.38
N ARG A 134 24.28 -5.87 4.10
CA ARG A 134 23.43 -6.24 5.22
C ARG A 134 23.51 -5.20 6.35
N ALA A 135 24.70 -4.68 6.64
CA ALA A 135 24.89 -3.63 7.65
C ALA A 135 24.23 -2.29 7.27
N ARG A 136 23.98 -2.06 5.97
CA ARG A 136 23.29 -0.87 5.43
C ARG A 136 21.80 -1.11 5.16
N ALA A 137 21.26 -2.28 5.47
CA ALA A 137 19.87 -2.60 5.20
C ALA A 137 18.95 -1.86 6.17
N ASP A 138 17.87 -1.29 5.64
CA ASP A 138 16.81 -0.67 6.44
C ASP A 138 15.92 -1.76 7.05
N ILE A 139 15.68 -2.84 6.30
CA ILE A 139 14.87 -3.97 6.72
C ILE A 139 15.67 -5.25 6.50
N ILE A 140 15.73 -6.10 7.53
CA ILE A 140 16.29 -7.43 7.46
C ILE A 140 15.18 -8.43 7.77
N VAL A 141 14.83 -9.27 6.80
CA VAL A 141 13.84 -10.33 6.98
C VAL A 141 14.57 -11.66 7.08
N ASP A 142 14.49 -12.27 8.26
CA ASP A 142 14.93 -13.65 8.48
C ASP A 142 13.83 -14.61 8.01
N THR A 143 14.16 -15.42 7.00
CA THR A 143 13.27 -16.40 6.40
C THR A 143 13.48 -17.81 6.94
N THR A 144 14.29 -17.96 8.00
CA THR A 144 14.50 -19.25 8.68
C THR A 144 13.17 -19.84 9.12
N ASN A 145 12.90 -21.11 8.79
CA ASN A 145 11.63 -21.80 9.05
C ASN A 145 10.37 -21.10 8.51
N SER A 146 10.49 -20.13 7.60
CA SER A 146 9.34 -19.41 7.03
C SER A 146 8.82 -20.12 5.79
N SER A 147 7.51 -20.33 5.71
CA SER A 147 6.87 -20.75 4.47
C SER A 147 6.79 -19.58 3.47
N VAL A 148 6.46 -19.89 2.22
CA VAL A 148 6.17 -18.88 1.18
C VAL A 148 5.06 -17.92 1.63
N HIS A 149 4.04 -18.44 2.33
CA HIS A 149 2.93 -17.64 2.84
C HIS A 149 3.34 -16.74 4.01
N ASP A 150 4.20 -17.23 4.90
CA ASP A 150 4.71 -16.44 6.04
C ASP A 150 5.56 -15.28 5.55
N LEU A 151 6.50 -15.55 4.62
CA LEU A 151 7.33 -14.52 4.01
C LEU A 151 6.48 -13.44 3.34
N ARG A 152 5.45 -13.85 2.59
CA ARG A 152 4.52 -12.89 1.97
C ARG A 152 3.86 -11.99 3.01
N ARG A 153 3.31 -12.55 4.08
CA ARG A 153 2.64 -11.79 5.14
C ARG A 153 3.60 -10.80 5.82
N THR A 154 4.83 -11.24 6.09
CA THR A 154 5.87 -10.36 6.64
C THR A 154 6.13 -9.18 5.71
N LEU A 155 6.31 -9.43 4.39
CA LEU A 155 6.52 -8.37 3.42
C LEU A 155 5.32 -7.41 3.32
N GLU A 156 4.08 -7.93 3.33
CA GLU A 156 2.87 -7.11 3.33
C GLU A 156 2.84 -6.17 4.55
N THR A 157 3.28 -6.66 5.72
CA THR A 157 3.38 -5.85 6.95
C THR A 157 4.46 -4.77 6.83
N GLU A 158 5.69 -5.16 6.49
CA GLU A 158 6.84 -4.24 6.39
C GLU A 158 6.61 -3.12 5.36
N PHE A 159 6.09 -3.46 4.17
CA PHE A 159 5.87 -2.47 3.11
C PHE A 159 4.61 -1.62 3.32
N SER A 160 3.62 -2.11 4.05
CA SER A 160 2.47 -1.28 4.39
C SER A 160 2.79 -0.21 5.44
N GLU A 161 3.72 -0.49 6.36
CA GLU A 161 4.27 0.48 7.31
C GLU A 161 5.16 1.54 6.61
N LEU A 162 6.03 1.12 5.68
CA LEU A 162 6.91 2.02 4.92
C LEU A 162 6.18 3.05 4.05
N HIS A 163 5.04 2.69 3.46
CA HIS A 163 4.36 3.57 2.50
C HIS A 163 3.33 4.49 3.12
N GLY A 164 3.09 4.39 4.43
CA GLY A 164 1.95 5.04 5.07
C GLY A 164 0.64 4.77 4.32
N SER A 165 0.58 3.68 3.53
CA SER A 165 -0.63 3.28 2.81
C SER A 165 -1.44 2.45 3.78
N GLY A 166 -2.02 3.13 4.76
CA GLY A 166 -3.09 2.56 5.57
C GLY A 166 -4.19 2.01 4.66
N VAL A 167 -4.99 1.09 5.18
CA VAL A 167 -6.16 0.55 4.48
C VAL A 167 -6.99 1.71 3.94
N ARG A 168 -7.12 1.80 2.60
CA ARG A 168 -7.84 2.90 1.96
C ARG A 168 -9.34 2.80 2.22
N ILE A 169 -9.96 3.88 2.67
CA ILE A 169 -11.40 3.91 2.92
C ILE A 169 -12.10 4.46 1.68
N ASN A 170 -12.91 3.64 1.03
CA ASN A 170 -13.81 4.09 -0.04
C ASN A 170 -15.15 4.48 0.58
N LEU A 171 -15.41 5.77 0.71
CA LEU A 171 -16.70 6.29 1.15
C LEU A 171 -17.60 6.52 -0.05
N GLN A 172 -18.85 6.07 0.05
CA GLN A 172 -19.88 6.43 -0.92
C GLN A 172 -21.19 6.86 -0.32
N SER A 173 -21.81 7.89 -0.89
CA SER A 173 -23.18 8.27 -0.54
C SER A 173 -24.17 7.70 -1.55
N PHE A 174 -25.31 7.22 -1.08
CA PHE A 174 -26.37 6.71 -1.95
C PHE A 174 -27.79 7.02 -1.43
N GLY A 175 -28.77 6.76 -2.28
CA GLY A 175 -30.20 6.82 -2.02
C GLY A 175 -30.82 5.42 -1.96
N PHE A 176 -31.48 5.06 -0.86
CA PHE A 176 -32.21 3.79 -0.72
C PHE A 176 -33.29 3.62 -1.79
N LYS A 177 -33.87 4.71 -2.33
CA LYS A 177 -34.81 4.64 -3.46
C LYS A 177 -34.22 4.01 -4.72
N HIS A 178 -32.88 3.97 -4.82
CA HIS A 178 -32.13 3.39 -5.94
C HIS A 178 -31.46 2.05 -5.59
N GLY A 179 -31.75 1.49 -4.40
CA GLY A 179 -31.13 0.25 -3.91
C GLY A 179 -29.77 0.44 -3.25
N ALA A 180 -29.44 -0.38 -2.26
CA ALA A 180 -28.12 -0.36 -1.62
C ALA A 180 -27.04 -0.85 -2.60
N PRO A 181 -25.82 -0.28 -2.56
CA PRO A 181 -24.67 -0.85 -3.26
C PRO A 181 -24.44 -2.31 -2.82
N LYS A 182 -24.02 -3.17 -3.75
CA LYS A 182 -23.80 -4.61 -3.46
C LYS A 182 -22.39 -4.88 -2.93
N ASP A 183 -21.48 -3.93 -3.10
CA ASP A 183 -20.05 -4.01 -2.92
C ASP A 183 -19.58 -3.14 -1.74
N VAL A 184 -20.23 -3.31 -0.57
CA VAL A 184 -19.92 -2.56 0.66
C VAL A 184 -19.64 -3.49 1.82
N ASP A 185 -18.59 -3.19 2.59
CA ASP A 185 -18.27 -3.87 3.85
C ASP A 185 -19.09 -3.28 5.02
N VAL A 186 -19.34 -1.96 4.99
CA VAL A 186 -20.09 -1.24 6.03
C VAL A 186 -21.19 -0.37 5.40
N LEU A 187 -22.41 -0.43 5.94
CA LEU A 187 -23.53 0.38 5.50
C LEU A 187 -24.13 1.15 6.70
N LEU A 188 -24.18 2.47 6.56
CA LEU A 188 -24.69 3.41 7.57
C LEU A 188 -25.97 4.07 7.06
N ASP A 189 -27.03 4.09 7.87
CA ASP A 189 -28.31 4.71 7.52
C ASP A 189 -28.46 6.11 8.14
N ALA A 190 -28.51 7.14 7.30
CA ALA A 190 -28.69 8.54 7.70
C ALA A 190 -30.15 9.03 7.55
N ARG A 191 -31.14 8.14 7.34
CA ARG A 191 -32.55 8.52 7.17
C ARG A 191 -33.20 9.05 8.44
N PHE A 192 -32.63 8.77 9.61
CA PHE A 192 -33.11 9.28 10.90
C PHE A 192 -32.85 10.80 11.07
N LEU A 193 -31.85 11.35 10.37
CA LEU A 193 -31.57 12.79 10.42
C LEU A 193 -32.70 13.60 9.76
N PRO A 194 -33.05 14.79 10.29
CA PRO A 194 -34.03 15.69 9.70
C PRO A 194 -33.77 15.96 8.22
N ASN A 195 -34.82 15.88 7.40
CA ASN A 195 -34.70 15.95 5.96
C ASN A 195 -34.73 17.41 5.45
N PRO A 196 -33.62 17.93 4.89
CA PRO A 196 -33.55 19.32 4.42
C PRO A 196 -34.50 19.63 3.25
N TYR A 197 -35.06 18.61 2.58
CA TYR A 197 -36.03 18.80 1.49
C TYR A 197 -37.29 19.59 1.91
N TRP A 198 -37.64 19.55 3.19
CA TRP A 198 -38.79 20.26 3.74
C TRP A 198 -38.51 21.75 4.04
N VAL A 199 -37.24 22.16 3.99
CA VAL A 199 -36.82 23.55 4.08
C VAL A 199 -36.74 24.10 2.66
N SER A 200 -37.64 25.01 2.31
CA SER A 200 -37.79 25.58 0.96
C SER A 200 -36.48 26.08 0.36
N GLU A 201 -35.68 26.75 1.18
CA GLU A 201 -34.42 27.39 0.86
C GLU A 201 -33.31 26.38 0.59
N LEU A 202 -33.40 25.17 1.16
CA LEU A 202 -32.38 24.12 1.04
C LEU A 202 -32.70 23.10 -0.05
N ARG A 203 -33.93 23.06 -0.56
CA ARG A 203 -34.41 22.02 -1.48
C ARG A 203 -33.58 21.88 -2.77
N ASN A 204 -33.06 22.99 -3.28
CA ASN A 204 -32.30 23.03 -4.53
C ASN A 204 -30.79 22.86 -4.33
N PHE A 205 -30.31 22.85 -3.08
CA PHE A 205 -28.93 22.62 -2.74
C PHE A 205 -28.66 21.12 -2.54
N ARG A 206 -27.40 20.73 -2.52
CA ARG A 206 -26.92 19.35 -2.33
C ARG A 206 -26.14 19.25 -1.03
N GLY A 207 -25.91 18.03 -0.55
CA GLY A 207 -25.14 17.81 0.68
C GLY A 207 -23.67 18.23 0.62
N VAL A 208 -23.13 18.47 -0.57
CA VAL A 208 -21.80 19.10 -0.76
C VAL A 208 -21.84 20.62 -0.56
N ASP A 209 -23.02 21.23 -0.65
CA ASP A 209 -23.19 22.67 -0.49
C ASP A 209 -23.29 23.02 0.99
N LYS A 210 -22.53 24.04 1.39
CA LYS A 210 -22.44 24.51 2.77
C LYS A 210 -23.79 24.69 3.47
N PRO A 211 -24.84 25.29 2.87
CA PRO A 211 -26.13 25.46 3.56
C PRO A 211 -26.79 24.15 3.97
N VAL A 212 -26.70 23.10 3.15
CA VAL A 212 -27.26 21.78 3.46
C VAL A 212 -26.36 21.02 4.42
N ALA A 213 -25.04 21.11 4.25
CA ALA A 213 -24.08 20.50 5.16
C ALA A 213 -24.24 21.07 6.58
N ASP A 214 -24.25 22.40 6.73
CA ASP A 214 -24.45 23.08 8.02
C ASP A 214 -25.81 22.72 8.63
N TYR A 215 -26.88 22.66 7.81
CA TYR A 215 -28.20 22.22 8.30
C TYR A 215 -28.16 20.78 8.82
N VAL A 216 -27.67 19.83 8.03
CA VAL A 216 -27.67 18.39 8.39
C VAL A 216 -26.78 18.14 9.61
N LEU A 217 -25.55 18.67 9.60
CA LEU A 217 -24.55 18.46 10.65
C LEU A 217 -24.87 19.22 11.94
N GLY A 218 -25.72 20.25 11.88
CA GLY A 218 -26.24 20.98 13.03
C GLY A 218 -27.46 20.34 13.70
N GLN A 219 -28.04 19.26 13.15
CA GLN A 219 -29.19 18.60 13.77
C GLN A 219 -28.78 17.78 15.00
N ALA A 220 -29.73 17.63 15.93
CA ALA A 220 -29.59 16.74 17.08
C ALA A 220 -29.26 15.31 16.63
N GLY A 221 -28.26 14.70 17.29
CA GLY A 221 -27.77 13.36 16.97
C GLY A 221 -26.85 13.25 15.75
N SER A 222 -26.69 14.31 14.94
CA SER A 222 -25.81 14.24 13.76
C SER A 222 -24.34 14.11 14.13
N GLN A 223 -23.86 14.90 15.10
CA GLN A 223 -22.46 14.86 15.53
C GLN A 223 -22.12 13.51 16.17
N GLU A 224 -22.94 13.06 17.12
CA GLU A 224 -22.78 11.77 17.79
C GLU A 224 -22.76 10.58 16.81
N PHE A 225 -23.59 10.63 15.77
CA PHE A 225 -23.59 9.61 14.72
C PHE A 225 -22.30 9.62 13.90
N VAL A 226 -21.82 10.80 13.49
CA VAL A 226 -20.55 10.95 12.76
C VAL A 226 -19.38 10.52 13.61
N ASP A 227 -19.34 10.89 14.89
CA ASP A 227 -18.30 10.50 15.84
C ASP A 227 -18.26 8.98 16.06
N SER A 228 -19.42 8.38 16.24
CA SER A 228 -19.54 6.92 16.42
C SER A 228 -19.10 6.16 15.16
N ALA A 229 -19.51 6.64 13.99
CA ALA A 229 -19.08 6.07 12.72
C ALA A 229 -17.57 6.23 12.51
N LEU A 230 -17.01 7.39 12.81
CA LEU A 230 -15.56 7.64 12.74
C LEU A 230 -14.80 6.66 13.64
N HIS A 231 -15.21 6.54 14.90
CA HIS A 231 -14.58 5.65 15.87
C HIS A 231 -14.63 4.19 15.42
N LEU A 232 -15.78 3.72 14.94
CA LEU A 232 -15.94 2.39 14.37
C LEU A 232 -14.97 2.15 13.21
N LEU A 233 -14.94 3.07 12.23
CA LEU A 233 -14.11 2.93 11.05
C LEU A 233 -12.62 2.89 11.40
N LEU A 234 -12.15 3.77 12.28
CA LEU A 234 -10.76 3.79 12.75
C LEU A 234 -10.40 2.49 13.50
N ALA A 235 -11.28 1.99 14.35
CA ALA A 235 -11.06 0.74 15.09
C ALA A 235 -10.94 -0.49 14.17
N MET A 236 -11.55 -0.45 12.98
CA MET A 236 -11.48 -1.54 11.99
C MET A 236 -10.16 -1.56 11.20
N LEU A 237 -9.50 -0.41 11.00
CA LEU A 237 -8.33 -0.31 10.11
C LEU A 237 -7.17 -1.23 10.50
N PRO A 238 -6.76 -1.36 11.79
CA PRO A 238 -5.69 -2.27 12.17
C PRO A 238 -6.04 -3.74 11.90
N GLY A 239 -7.32 -4.10 12.03
CA GLY A 239 -7.81 -5.45 11.72
C GLY A 239 -7.69 -5.76 10.23
N TYR A 240 -8.18 -4.86 9.37
CA TYR A 240 -8.08 -5.03 7.92
C TYR A 240 -6.65 -5.02 7.42
N HIS A 241 -5.79 -4.23 8.04
CA HIS A 241 -4.38 -4.19 7.75
C HIS A 241 -3.70 -5.55 8.00
N ARG A 242 -3.96 -6.16 9.17
CA ARG A 242 -3.42 -7.51 9.49
C ARG A 242 -3.91 -8.61 8.56
N GLU A 243 -5.12 -8.48 8.02
CA GLU A 243 -5.71 -9.41 7.05
C GLU A 243 -5.30 -9.12 5.60
N GLY A 244 -4.38 -8.17 5.36
CA GLY A 244 -3.89 -7.82 4.03
C GLY A 244 -4.93 -7.13 3.13
N LYS A 245 -6.02 -6.58 3.70
CA LYS A 245 -7.01 -5.83 2.91
C LYS A 245 -6.46 -4.46 2.53
N ASN A 246 -6.39 -4.21 1.21
CA ASN A 246 -5.93 -2.93 0.67
C ASN A 246 -6.95 -1.78 0.82
N PHE A 247 -8.24 -2.10 0.95
CA PHE A 247 -9.29 -1.09 1.14
C PHE A 247 -10.50 -1.65 1.89
N VAL A 248 -11.32 -0.74 2.42
CA VAL A 248 -12.65 -0.99 2.98
C VAL A 248 -13.67 -0.11 2.24
N SER A 249 -14.81 -0.69 1.85
CA SER A 249 -15.90 0.03 1.20
C SER A 249 -17.01 0.35 2.21
N VAL A 250 -17.30 1.64 2.39
CA VAL A 250 -18.30 2.14 3.34
C VAL A 250 -19.34 2.96 2.59
N ALA A 251 -20.62 2.66 2.81
CA ALA A 251 -21.71 3.41 2.21
C ALA A 251 -22.58 4.11 3.26
N VAL A 252 -22.96 5.35 2.98
CA VAL A 252 -23.96 6.09 3.77
C VAL A 252 -25.21 6.29 2.91
N GLY A 253 -26.35 5.84 3.41
CA GLY A 253 -27.63 5.89 2.70
C GLY A 253 -28.56 6.96 3.27
N CYS A 254 -29.22 7.73 2.41
CA CYS A 254 -30.46 8.44 2.78
C CYS A 254 -31.57 8.07 1.78
N THR A 255 -32.75 8.69 1.82
CA THR A 255 -33.84 8.30 0.90
C THR A 255 -33.46 8.51 -0.57
N GLY A 256 -33.03 9.73 -0.92
CA GLY A 256 -32.76 10.13 -2.32
C GLY A 256 -31.29 10.15 -2.73
N GLY A 257 -30.35 10.22 -1.79
CA GLY A 257 -28.92 10.24 -2.11
C GLY A 257 -28.35 11.61 -2.48
N HIS A 258 -29.03 12.71 -2.16
CA HIS A 258 -28.62 14.07 -2.55
C HIS A 258 -28.21 15.00 -1.40
N HIS A 259 -28.67 14.75 -0.17
CA HIS A 259 -28.52 15.68 0.95
C HIS A 259 -27.81 15.04 2.15
N ARG A 260 -28.57 14.34 3.01
CA ARG A 260 -28.09 13.80 4.29
C ARG A 260 -26.89 12.87 4.14
N SER A 261 -27.00 11.86 3.29
CA SER A 261 -25.90 10.91 3.08
C SER A 261 -24.66 11.57 2.48
N VAL A 262 -24.84 12.55 1.60
CA VAL A 262 -23.74 13.30 0.98
C VAL A 262 -23.01 14.13 2.03
N ALA A 263 -23.75 14.92 2.83
CA ALA A 263 -23.17 15.75 3.90
C ALA A 263 -22.43 14.92 4.95
N VAL A 264 -22.99 13.76 5.34
CA VAL A 264 -22.33 12.84 6.28
C VAL A 264 -21.06 12.23 5.68
N VAL A 265 -21.07 11.85 4.40
CA VAL A 265 -19.89 11.29 3.72
C VAL A 265 -18.77 12.31 3.63
N GLU A 266 -19.07 13.55 3.25
CA GLU A 266 -18.09 14.63 3.20
C GLU A 266 -17.46 14.89 4.57
N GLU A 267 -18.27 14.94 5.63
CA GLU A 267 -17.74 15.16 6.98
C GLU A 267 -16.90 13.99 7.51
N LEU A 268 -17.32 12.75 7.25
CA LEU A 268 -16.52 11.57 7.56
C LEU A 268 -15.20 11.58 6.79
N ALA A 269 -15.22 11.93 5.50
CA ALA A 269 -14.02 12.02 4.67
C ALA A 269 -13.03 13.02 5.26
N ARG A 270 -13.51 14.22 5.59
CA ARG A 270 -12.71 15.29 6.19
C ARG A 270 -12.04 14.84 7.49
N ARG A 271 -12.79 14.19 8.40
CA ARG A 271 -12.26 13.72 9.70
C ARG A 271 -11.28 12.57 9.53
N LEU A 272 -11.58 11.57 8.69
CA LEU A 272 -10.70 10.44 8.43
C LEU A 272 -9.38 10.87 7.78
N MET A 273 -9.41 11.83 6.86
CA MET A 273 -8.18 12.40 6.28
C MET A 273 -7.36 13.16 7.33
N ALA A 274 -8.00 13.85 8.27
CA ALA A 274 -7.31 14.52 9.38
C ALA A 274 -6.61 13.53 10.33
N GLU A 275 -7.14 12.31 10.47
CA GLU A 275 -6.52 11.18 11.18
C GLU A 275 -5.44 10.46 10.34
N GLY A 276 -5.13 10.95 9.14
CA GLY A 276 -4.11 10.37 8.26
C GLY A 276 -4.56 9.14 7.46
N ALA A 277 -5.85 8.77 7.50
CA ALA A 277 -6.35 7.66 6.72
C ALA A 277 -6.50 8.04 5.23
N PRO A 278 -6.05 7.21 4.27
CA PRO A 278 -6.29 7.48 2.86
C PRO A 278 -7.76 7.24 2.50
N VAL A 279 -8.45 8.28 2.01
CA VAL A 279 -9.89 8.23 1.71
C VAL A 279 -10.16 8.52 0.23
N ARG A 280 -11.10 7.79 -0.37
CA ARG A 280 -11.71 8.10 -1.67
C ARG A 280 -13.22 8.28 -1.50
N VAL A 281 -13.77 9.37 -2.04
CA VAL A 281 -15.20 9.68 -1.97
C VAL A 281 -15.89 9.50 -3.32
N VAL A 282 -17.09 8.92 -3.31
CA VAL A 282 -17.97 8.82 -4.49
C VAL A 282 -19.42 9.11 -4.10
N HIS A 283 -20.11 10.01 -4.83
CA HIS A 283 -21.54 10.22 -4.62
C HIS A 283 -22.36 9.60 -5.75
N ARG A 284 -22.85 8.38 -5.52
CA ARG A 284 -23.48 7.55 -6.56
C ARG A 284 -24.69 8.22 -7.20
N ASP A 285 -25.55 8.81 -6.37
CA ASP A 285 -26.87 9.28 -6.81
C ASP A 285 -26.98 10.81 -6.88
N LEU A 286 -25.89 11.56 -6.65
CA LEU A 286 -25.91 13.02 -6.53
C LEU A 286 -26.54 13.71 -7.74
N ASN A 287 -26.32 13.17 -8.94
CA ASN A 287 -26.74 13.72 -10.23
C ASN A 287 -27.94 13.01 -10.88
N ASN A 288 -28.51 11.98 -10.26
CA ASN A 288 -29.51 11.12 -10.90
C ASN A 288 -30.88 11.79 -11.16
N ASP A 289 -31.15 12.93 -10.54
CA ASP A 289 -32.43 13.67 -10.71
C ASP A 289 -32.32 14.84 -11.71
N ARG A 290 -31.24 14.93 -12.51
CA ARG A 290 -31.12 15.95 -13.57
C ARG A 290 -31.96 15.55 -14.80
N LYS A 291 -33.28 15.68 -14.68
CA LYS A 291 -34.15 15.77 -15.87
C LYS A 291 -33.85 17.11 -16.54
N SER A 292 -33.28 17.05 -17.74
CA SER A 292 -33.38 18.12 -18.75
C SER A 292 -34.83 18.39 -19.08
#